data_AF-A0A517YIX4-F1
#
_entry.id   AF-A0A517YIX4-F1
#
_cell.length_a   1.000
_cell.length_b   1.000
_cell.length_c   1.000
_cell.angle_alpha   90.00
_cell.angle_beta   90.00
_cell.angle_gamma   90.00
#
_symmetry.space_group_name_H-M   'P 1'
#
loop_
_entity.id
_entity.type
_entity.pdbx_description
1 polymer ?
#
loop_
_entity_poly.entity_id
_entity_poly.type
_entity_poly.pdbx_seq_one_letter_code
_entity_poly.pdbx_strand_id
1 'polypeptide(L)'
;MWSRVATVEKLQQALRLIDSYSLVCHEIRRCITLAELRDLTPCTYLPVVADHILAVGWLEKAFEIPTGPTPQEVFAKLTEFARNPWQPFVSAGYHECGICQFGGEKRGTANLFIPYEGKIYVCPELITHYINAHYYSPPVEFCEAVLACPPMQSMAYKRLLVACSGAVLWQTE
;
A
#
# COMPACT_ATOMS: atom_id res chain seq x y z
N MET A 1 32.39 35.92 25.88
CA MET A 1 32.26 34.52 25.41
C MET A 1 30.84 33.94 25.52
N TRP A 2 29.83 34.70 25.99
CA TRP A 2 28.47 34.20 26.22
C TRP A 2 27.43 34.62 25.14
N SER A 3 27.72 35.64 24.33
CA SER A 3 26.79 36.17 23.32
C SER A 3 26.71 35.38 22.02
N ARG A 4 27.68 34.49 21.73
CA ARG A 4 27.67 33.62 20.54
C ARG A 4 26.88 32.32 20.75
N VAL A 5 26.75 31.85 22.00
CA VAL A 5 26.06 30.59 22.34
C VAL A 5 24.54 30.75 22.24
N ALA A 6 23.98 31.85 22.77
CA ALA A 6 22.55 32.15 22.70
C ALA A 6 22.01 32.33 21.26
N THR A 7 22.87 32.70 20.31
CA THR A 7 22.52 32.86 18.89
C THR A 7 22.46 31.53 18.16
N VAL A 8 23.33 30.58 18.53
CA VAL A 8 23.33 29.22 17.97
C VAL A 8 22.10 28.43 18.43
N GLU A 9 21.70 28.55 19.70
CA GLU A 9 20.50 27.90 20.23
C GLU A 9 19.21 28.39 19.54
N LYS A 10 19.08 29.71 19.31
CA LYS A 10 17.94 30.29 18.58
C LYS A 10 17.87 29.83 17.12
N LEU A 11 19.01 29.72 16.45
CA LEU A 11 19.08 29.22 15.08
C LEU A 11 18.78 27.71 15.01
N GLN A 12 19.27 26.92 15.96
CA GLN A 12 18.92 25.49 16.07
C GLN A 12 17.44 25.28 16.40
N GLN A 13 16.81 26.18 17.15
CA GLN A 13 15.38 26.13 17.42
C GLN A 13 14.57 26.51 16.17
N ALA A 14 14.99 27.53 15.42
CA ALA A 14 14.37 27.89 14.14
C ALA A 14 14.52 26.79 13.08
N LEU A 15 15.69 26.16 12.95
CA LEU A 15 15.93 25.00 12.09
C LEU A 15 15.03 23.81 12.48
N ARG A 16 14.93 23.50 13.78
CA ARG A 16 14.01 22.45 14.28
C ARG A 16 12.54 22.75 13.95
N LEU A 17 12.13 24.02 14.01
CA LEU A 17 10.78 24.43 13.63
C LEU A 17 10.54 24.31 12.12
N ILE A 18 11.51 24.70 11.29
CA ILE A 18 11.44 24.53 9.82
C ILE A 18 11.42 23.05 9.43
N ASP A 19 12.28 22.23 10.02
CA ASP A 19 12.31 20.78 9.80
C ASP A 19 11.01 20.13 10.25
N SER A 20 10.47 20.53 11.42
CA SER A 20 9.17 20.06 11.89
C SER A 20 8.04 20.47 10.95
N TYR A 21 8.07 21.68 10.39
CA TYR A 21 7.07 22.16 9.45
C TYR A 21 7.14 21.41 8.11
N SER A 22 8.35 21.15 7.61
CA SER A 22 8.60 20.36 6.40
C SER A 22 8.13 18.92 6.56
N LEU A 23 8.43 18.29 7.70
CA LEU A 23 7.96 16.94 8.04
C LEU A 23 6.44 16.89 8.13
N VAL A 24 5.82 17.87 8.81
CA VAL A 24 4.36 18.00 8.90
C VAL A 24 3.75 18.18 7.51
N CYS A 25 4.31 19.01 6.63
CA CYS A 25 3.82 19.17 5.26
C CYS A 25 3.96 17.88 4.43
N HIS A 26 5.07 17.14 4.58
CA HIS A 26 5.26 15.87 3.91
C HIS A 26 4.27 14.80 4.40
N GLU A 27 4.05 14.73 5.71
CA GLU A 27 3.13 13.79 6.34
C GLU A 27 1.67 14.11 6.00
N ILE A 28 1.29 15.38 5.98
CA ILE A 28 -0.02 15.85 5.51
C ILE A 28 -0.22 15.45 4.04
N ARG A 29 0.78 15.70 3.17
CA ARG A 29 0.69 15.34 1.75
C ARG A 29 0.58 13.83 1.55
N ARG A 30 1.33 13.03 2.31
CA ARG A 30 1.24 11.57 2.33
C ARG A 30 -0.16 11.10 2.75
N CYS A 31 -0.72 11.67 3.81
CA CYS A 31 -2.07 11.34 4.28
C CYS A 31 -3.13 11.69 3.24
N ILE A 32 -3.02 12.83 2.54
CA ILE A 32 -3.97 13.22 1.49
C ILE A 32 -3.92 12.25 0.31
N THR A 33 -2.72 11.90 -0.17
CA THR A 33 -2.56 10.97 -1.29
C THR A 33 -3.06 9.56 -0.95
N LEU A 34 -2.89 9.09 0.30
CA LEU A 34 -3.39 7.78 0.73
C LEU A 34 -4.88 7.81 1.08
N ALA A 35 -5.45 8.95 1.49
CA ALA A 35 -6.88 9.10 1.77
C ALA A 35 -7.76 8.79 0.55
N GLU A 36 -7.21 8.93 -0.66
CA GLU A 36 -7.88 8.65 -1.93
C GLU A 36 -7.85 7.16 -2.30
N LEU A 37 -6.93 6.38 -1.71
CA LEU A 37 -6.73 4.95 -1.94
C LEU A 37 -7.46 4.10 -0.88
N ARG A 38 -8.72 4.45 -0.60
CA ARG A 38 -9.55 3.62 0.28
C ARG A 38 -9.80 2.26 -0.35
N ASP A 39 -10.14 1.28 0.48
CA ASP A 39 -10.52 -0.01 -0.04
C ASP A 39 -11.67 0.12 -1.04
N LEU A 40 -11.52 -0.57 -2.17
CA LEU A 40 -12.48 -0.64 -3.28
C LEU A 40 -12.69 0.67 -4.05
N THR A 41 -11.82 1.67 -3.90
CA THR A 41 -11.78 2.84 -4.81
C THR A 41 -10.82 2.59 -5.98
N PRO A 42 -10.96 3.29 -7.12
CA PRO A 42 -10.01 3.22 -8.20
C PRO A 42 -8.56 3.48 -7.72
N CYS A 43 -7.64 2.62 -8.14
CA CYS A 43 -6.24 2.68 -7.71
C CYS A 43 -5.49 3.78 -8.47
N THR A 44 -5.27 4.92 -7.82
CA THR A 44 -4.52 6.07 -8.36
C THR A 44 -3.01 5.99 -8.10
N TYR A 45 -2.52 4.94 -7.43
CA TYR A 45 -1.09 4.75 -7.16
C TYR A 45 -0.31 4.37 -8.42
N LEU A 46 -0.94 3.67 -9.35
CA LEU A 46 -0.30 3.18 -10.56
C LEU A 46 -0.27 4.27 -11.64
N PRO A 47 0.71 4.25 -12.57
CA PRO A 47 0.77 5.19 -13.69
C PRO A 47 -0.24 4.81 -14.81
N VAL A 48 -1.42 4.33 -14.44
CA VAL A 48 -2.51 3.94 -15.34
C VAL A 48 -3.84 4.44 -14.78
N VAL A 49 -4.76 4.84 -15.66
CA VAL A 49 -6.10 5.28 -15.27
C VAL A 49 -7.10 4.20 -15.72
N ALA A 50 -7.70 3.51 -14.76
CA ALA A 50 -8.67 2.45 -15.02
C ALA A 50 -9.60 2.23 -13.83
N ASP A 51 -10.91 2.35 -14.05
CA ASP A 51 -11.94 2.22 -13.00
C ASP A 51 -12.09 0.78 -12.47
N HIS A 52 -11.67 -0.21 -13.26
CA HIS A 52 -11.72 -1.63 -12.87
C HIS A 52 -10.51 -2.08 -12.04
N ILE A 53 -9.52 -1.21 -11.84
CA ILE A 53 -8.36 -1.47 -10.98
C ILE A 53 -8.61 -0.79 -9.64
N LEU A 54 -8.79 -1.59 -8.59
CA LEU A 54 -9.22 -1.12 -7.28
C LEU A 54 -8.12 -1.22 -6.24
N ALA A 55 -7.99 -0.20 -5.40
CA ALA A 55 -7.07 -0.17 -4.27
C ALA A 55 -7.61 -1.01 -3.11
N VAL A 56 -6.73 -1.79 -2.45
CA VAL A 56 -7.02 -2.48 -1.18
C VAL A 56 -5.80 -2.40 -0.28
N GLY A 57 -5.99 -2.12 1.01
CA GLY A 57 -4.93 -2.19 2.02
C GLY A 57 -3.89 -1.07 1.91
N TRP A 58 -4.25 0.12 1.43
CA TRP A 58 -3.40 1.31 1.44
C TRP A 58 -3.64 2.12 2.72
N LEU A 59 -3.27 1.52 3.84
CA LEU A 59 -3.69 1.97 5.18
C LEU A 59 -2.70 2.93 5.82
N GLU A 60 -3.22 3.87 6.61
CA GLU A 60 -2.42 4.84 7.33
C GLU A 60 -3.03 5.20 8.68
N LYS A 61 -2.19 5.53 9.67
CA LYS A 61 -2.62 5.76 11.07
C LYS A 61 -3.63 6.88 11.25
N ALA A 62 -3.65 7.85 10.34
CA ALA A 62 -4.57 8.98 10.39
C ALA A 62 -6.04 8.60 10.09
N PHE A 63 -6.28 7.38 9.58
CA PHE A 63 -7.60 6.93 9.16
C PHE A 63 -8.05 5.71 9.96
N GLU A 64 -9.37 5.59 10.13
CA GLU A 64 -9.95 4.38 10.69
C GLU A 64 -9.75 3.22 9.72
N ILE A 65 -9.21 2.11 10.25
CA ILE A 65 -9.03 0.87 9.50
C ILE A 65 -10.12 -0.13 9.92
N PRO A 66 -10.80 -0.80 8.97
CA PRO A 66 -11.68 -1.91 9.31
C PRO A 66 -10.86 -2.99 10.03
N THR A 67 -11.28 -3.38 11.23
CA THR A 67 -10.61 -4.44 12.00
C THR A 67 -11.54 -5.59 12.29
N GLY A 68 -10.98 -6.80 12.35
CA GLY A 68 -11.77 -8.01 12.53
C GLY A 68 -11.03 -9.27 12.10
N PRO A 69 -11.67 -10.44 12.25
CA PRO A 69 -11.08 -11.70 11.81
C PRO A 69 -10.92 -11.71 10.28
N THR A 70 -9.83 -12.30 9.82
CA THR A 70 -9.59 -12.63 8.41
C THR A 70 -9.41 -14.15 8.31
N PRO A 71 -10.04 -14.84 7.34
CA PRO A 71 -9.85 -16.27 7.15
C PRO A 71 -8.36 -16.63 6.98
N GLN A 72 -7.91 -17.71 7.64
CA GLN A 72 -6.50 -18.09 7.65
C GLN A 72 -6.00 -18.43 6.24
N GLU A 73 -6.86 -18.97 5.39
CA GLU A 73 -6.57 -19.34 4.01
C GLU A 73 -6.27 -18.10 3.15
N VAL A 74 -6.99 -16.99 3.39
CA VAL A 74 -6.73 -15.70 2.71
C VAL A 74 -5.35 -15.18 3.09
N PHE A 75 -5.03 -15.17 4.38
CA PHE A 75 -3.72 -14.74 4.88
C PHE A 75 -2.58 -15.62 4.33
N ALA A 76 -2.75 -16.94 4.36
CA ALA A 76 -1.76 -17.89 3.85
C ALA A 76 -1.49 -17.66 2.36
N LYS A 77 -2.53 -17.43 1.56
CA LYS A 77 -2.43 -17.20 0.13
C LYS A 77 -1.80 -15.86 -0.23
N LEU A 78 -2.16 -14.78 0.48
CA LEU A 78 -1.47 -13.49 0.36
C LEU A 78 0.02 -13.60 0.72
N THR A 79 0.35 -14.39 1.74
CA THR A 79 1.74 -14.66 2.13
C THR A 79 2.50 -15.42 1.04
N GLU A 80 1.85 -16.36 0.35
CA GLU A 80 2.44 -17.06 -0.80
C GLU A 80 2.70 -16.08 -1.96
N PHE A 81 1.71 -15.25 -2.30
CA PHE A 81 1.84 -14.25 -3.35
C PHE A 81 2.96 -13.24 -3.06
N ALA A 82 3.11 -12.79 -1.82
CA ALA A 82 4.17 -11.87 -1.41
C ALA A 82 5.59 -12.47 -1.51
N ARG A 83 5.76 -13.80 -1.51
CA ARG A 83 7.08 -14.42 -1.63
C ARG A 83 7.66 -14.35 -3.05
N ASN A 84 6.80 -14.38 -4.06
CA ASN A 84 7.22 -14.32 -5.46
C ASN A 84 6.18 -13.56 -6.31
N PRO A 85 6.03 -12.25 -6.06
CA PRO A 85 4.97 -11.46 -6.66
C PRO A 85 5.20 -11.27 -8.16
N TRP A 86 4.12 -11.29 -8.94
CA TRP A 86 4.16 -10.78 -10.31
C TRP A 86 4.11 -9.25 -10.27
N GLN A 87 5.15 -8.59 -10.80
CA GLN A 87 5.32 -7.14 -10.72
C GLN A 87 5.53 -6.55 -12.13
N PRO A 88 4.53 -5.84 -12.69
CA PRO A 88 4.67 -5.16 -13.98
C PRO A 88 5.43 -3.84 -13.88
N PHE A 89 5.54 -3.28 -12.66
CA PHE A 89 6.23 -2.02 -12.38
C PHE A 89 7.32 -2.24 -11.35
N VAL A 90 8.44 -1.52 -11.50
CA VAL A 90 9.46 -1.39 -10.46
C VAL A 90 9.11 -0.17 -9.62
N SER A 91 8.97 -0.33 -8.30
CA SER A 91 8.73 0.80 -7.39
C SER A 91 9.98 1.67 -7.26
N ALA A 92 9.85 2.99 -7.40
CA ALA A 92 10.93 3.96 -7.15
C ALA A 92 11.07 4.35 -5.65
N GLY A 93 10.51 3.55 -4.74
CA GLY A 93 10.46 3.78 -3.30
C GLY A 93 9.92 2.56 -2.57
N TYR A 94 9.67 2.69 -1.27
CA TYR A 94 9.07 1.65 -0.45
C TYR A 94 7.85 2.17 0.30
N HIS A 95 6.88 1.28 0.52
CA HIS A 95 5.80 1.45 1.47
C HIS A 95 6.29 1.04 2.85
N GLU A 96 6.03 1.89 3.83
CA GLU A 96 6.39 1.69 5.23
C GLU A 96 5.13 1.70 6.07
N CYS A 97 5.02 0.77 7.01
CA CYS A 97 3.88 0.75 7.93
C CYS A 97 3.94 1.98 8.85
N GLY A 98 2.94 2.85 8.76
CA GLY A 98 2.75 3.98 9.68
C GLY A 98 1.85 3.69 10.87
N ILE A 99 1.29 2.47 10.98
CA ILE A 99 0.32 2.10 12.03
C ILE A 99 1.02 1.50 13.26
N CYS A 100 2.16 0.82 13.07
CA CYS A 100 2.99 0.32 14.16
C CYS A 100 3.29 1.41 15.21
N GLN A 101 3.41 0.99 16.46
CA GLN A 101 3.77 1.87 17.57
C GLN A 101 5.09 2.59 17.31
N PHE A 102 6.07 1.84 16.79
CA PHE A 102 7.35 2.36 16.32
C PHE A 102 7.35 2.22 14.80
N GLY A 103 7.40 3.36 14.10
CA GLY A 103 7.40 3.37 12.63
C GLY A 103 8.52 2.52 12.04
N GLY A 104 8.27 1.90 10.90
CA GLY A 104 9.31 1.22 10.12
C GLY A 104 9.61 -0.23 10.44
N GLU A 105 8.84 -0.84 11.33
CA GLU A 105 8.95 -2.28 11.61
C GLU A 105 8.78 -3.13 10.34
N LYS A 106 7.84 -2.74 9.47
CA LYS A 106 7.63 -3.39 8.17
C LYS A 106 7.69 -2.41 7.02
N ARG A 107 8.47 -2.79 6.00
CA ARG A 107 8.61 -2.10 4.72
C ARG A 107 8.46 -3.09 3.57
N GLY A 108 8.07 -2.57 2.42
CA GLY A 108 7.86 -3.36 1.21
C GLY A 108 7.87 -2.51 -0.05
N THR A 109 8.26 -3.12 -1.15
CA THR A 109 8.37 -2.49 -2.47
C THR A 109 7.39 -3.09 -3.46
N ALA A 110 6.88 -4.29 -3.18
CA ALA A 110 6.01 -5.00 -4.09
C ALA A 110 4.53 -4.63 -3.92
N ASN A 111 3.82 -4.66 -5.04
CA ASN A 111 2.37 -4.65 -5.10
C ASN A 111 1.87 -5.99 -5.63
N LEU A 112 0.75 -6.46 -5.08
CA LEU A 112 0.06 -7.67 -5.49
C LEU A 112 -1.14 -7.28 -6.36
N PHE A 113 -1.29 -7.97 -7.48
CA PHE A 113 -2.38 -7.77 -8.43
C PHE A 113 -3.27 -9.01 -8.43
N ILE A 114 -4.50 -8.88 -7.94
CA ILE A 114 -5.44 -9.97 -7.74
C ILE A 114 -6.61 -9.81 -8.73
N PRO A 115 -6.56 -10.46 -9.90
CA PRO A 115 -7.65 -10.37 -10.87
C PRO A 115 -8.83 -11.26 -10.47
N TYR A 116 -10.05 -10.73 -10.56
CA TYR A 116 -11.28 -11.45 -10.24
C TYR A 116 -12.50 -10.75 -10.86
N GLU A 117 -13.37 -11.54 -11.52
CA GLU A 117 -14.66 -11.07 -12.09
C GLU A 117 -14.58 -9.72 -12.84
N GLY A 118 -13.59 -9.55 -13.72
CA GLY A 118 -13.44 -8.33 -14.52
C GLY A 118 -12.79 -7.15 -13.80
N LYS A 119 -12.46 -7.29 -12.51
CA LYS A 119 -11.72 -6.32 -11.70
C LYS A 119 -10.29 -6.79 -11.44
N ILE A 120 -9.42 -5.85 -11.07
CA ILE A 120 -8.08 -6.15 -10.56
C ILE A 120 -7.91 -5.41 -9.24
N TYR A 121 -7.78 -6.14 -8.14
CA TYR A 121 -7.47 -5.55 -6.85
C TYR A 121 -5.97 -5.40 -6.70
N VAL A 122 -5.52 -4.23 -6.25
CA VAL A 122 -4.12 -3.88 -6.08
C VAL A 122 -3.87 -3.52 -4.62
N CYS A 123 -2.99 -4.26 -3.98
CA CYS A 123 -2.59 -4.03 -2.60
C CYS A 123 -1.07 -4.06 -2.43
N PRO A 124 -0.51 -3.27 -1.50
CA PRO A 124 0.90 -3.40 -1.14
C PRO A 124 1.14 -4.75 -0.46
N GLU A 125 2.35 -5.30 -0.55
CA GLU A 125 2.71 -6.55 0.15
C GLU A 125 2.56 -6.44 1.69
N LEU A 126 2.53 -5.21 2.21
CA LEU A 126 2.25 -4.91 3.62
C LEU A 126 0.87 -5.37 4.08
N ILE A 127 -0.06 -5.72 3.17
CA ILE A 127 -1.38 -6.25 3.53
C ILE A 127 -1.29 -7.43 4.51
N THR A 128 -0.29 -8.29 4.36
CA THR A 128 -0.05 -9.42 5.28
C THR A 128 0.31 -8.93 6.68
N HIS A 129 1.18 -7.92 6.78
CA HIS A 129 1.53 -7.30 8.05
C HIS A 129 0.33 -6.58 8.67
N TYR A 130 -0.48 -5.88 7.88
CA TYR A 130 -1.68 -5.21 8.37
C TYR A 130 -2.70 -6.18 8.96
N ILE A 131 -2.94 -7.31 8.29
CA ILE A 131 -3.82 -8.37 8.82
C ILE A 131 -3.25 -8.92 10.14
N ASN A 132 -1.96 -9.28 10.16
CA ASN A 132 -1.36 -9.98 11.30
C ASN A 132 -1.09 -9.09 12.52
N ALA A 133 -0.62 -7.86 12.32
CA ALA A 133 -0.17 -6.97 13.38
C ALA A 133 -1.21 -5.91 13.78
N HIS A 134 -2.13 -5.55 12.86
CA HIS A 134 -3.12 -4.49 13.07
C HIS A 134 -4.55 -4.97 12.96
N TYR A 135 -4.78 -6.29 12.87
CA TYR A 135 -6.11 -6.89 12.74
C TYR A 135 -6.94 -6.32 11.61
N TYR A 136 -6.28 -5.76 10.58
CA TYR A 136 -6.96 -5.25 9.41
C TYR A 136 -7.82 -6.36 8.81
N SER A 137 -9.10 -6.06 8.57
CA SER A 137 -10.07 -6.95 7.97
C SER A 137 -10.32 -6.50 6.53
N PRO A 138 -9.74 -7.18 5.52
CA PRO A 138 -9.94 -6.81 4.13
C PRO A 138 -11.40 -6.99 3.70
N PRO A 139 -11.86 -6.25 2.68
CA PRO A 139 -13.20 -6.44 2.13
C PRO A 139 -13.48 -7.89 1.73
N VAL A 140 -14.73 -8.33 1.90
CA VAL A 140 -15.14 -9.71 1.60
C VAL A 140 -14.91 -10.05 0.12
N GLU A 141 -15.27 -9.15 -0.80
CA GLU A 141 -15.05 -9.32 -2.24
C GLU A 141 -13.56 -9.51 -2.59
N PHE A 142 -12.66 -8.83 -1.85
CA PHE A 142 -11.22 -9.01 -2.02
C PHE A 142 -10.76 -10.36 -1.49
N CYS A 143 -11.30 -10.81 -0.35
CA CYS A 143 -10.99 -12.13 0.20
C CYS A 143 -11.39 -13.25 -0.78
N GLU A 144 -12.58 -13.14 -1.38
CA GLU A 144 -13.07 -14.05 -2.43
C GLU A 144 -12.12 -14.05 -3.64
N ALA A 145 -11.72 -12.86 -4.10
CA ALA A 145 -10.76 -12.70 -5.18
C ALA A 145 -9.42 -13.39 -4.89
N VAL A 146 -8.87 -13.20 -3.68
CA VAL A 146 -7.63 -13.86 -3.25
C VAL A 146 -7.78 -15.38 -3.30
N LEU A 147 -8.87 -15.92 -2.77
CA LEU A 147 -9.11 -17.37 -2.74
C LEU A 147 -9.30 -17.96 -4.14
N ALA A 148 -9.94 -17.23 -5.07
CA ALA A 148 -10.11 -17.65 -6.45
C ALA A 148 -8.85 -17.48 -7.31
N CYS A 149 -7.95 -16.56 -6.94
CA CYS A 149 -6.78 -16.21 -7.75
C CYS A 149 -5.79 -17.39 -7.89
N PRO A 150 -5.42 -17.81 -9.11
CA PRO A 150 -4.39 -18.83 -9.30
C PRO A 150 -3.00 -18.35 -8.84
N PRO A 151 -2.01 -19.26 -8.68
CA PRO A 151 -0.63 -18.86 -8.39
C PRO A 151 -0.11 -17.85 -9.42
N MET A 152 0.49 -16.75 -8.96
CA MET A 152 0.85 -15.59 -9.81
C MET A 152 1.79 -15.92 -10.98
N GLN A 153 2.62 -16.97 -10.84
CA GLN A 153 3.54 -17.39 -11.90
C GLN A 153 2.90 -18.34 -12.92
N SER A 154 1.65 -18.77 -12.69
CA SER A 154 0.95 -19.71 -13.56
C SER A 154 0.41 -19.05 -14.83
N MET A 155 0.18 -19.85 -15.87
CA MET A 155 -0.50 -19.38 -17.08
C MET A 155 -1.98 -19.07 -16.82
N ALA A 156 -2.60 -19.76 -15.86
CA ALA A 156 -3.98 -19.48 -15.45
C ALA A 156 -4.12 -18.07 -14.90
N TYR A 157 -3.17 -17.62 -14.06
CA TYR A 157 -3.12 -16.25 -13.56
C TYR A 157 -3.00 -15.24 -14.70
N LYS A 158 -2.04 -15.43 -15.62
CA LYS A 158 -1.83 -14.51 -16.74
C LYS A 158 -3.05 -14.38 -17.64
N ARG A 159 -3.75 -15.49 -17.92
CA ARG A 159 -5.01 -15.49 -18.67
C ARG A 159 -6.11 -14.75 -17.93
N LEU A 160 -6.25 -14.97 -16.63
CA LEU A 160 -7.25 -14.29 -15.81
C LEU A 160 -6.98 -12.78 -15.74
N LEU A 161 -5.71 -12.38 -15.65
CA LEU A 161 -5.29 -10.98 -15.65
C LEU A 161 -5.67 -10.29 -16.96
N VAL A 162 -5.43 -10.93 -18.11
CA VAL A 162 -5.88 -10.42 -19.43
C VAL A 162 -7.41 -10.36 -19.51
N ALA A 163 -8.11 -11.37 -19.02
CA ALA A 163 -9.58 -11.41 -19.02
C ALA A 163 -10.20 -10.29 -18.16
N CYS A 164 -9.50 -9.81 -17.14
CA CYS A 164 -9.88 -8.65 -16.32
C CYS A 164 -9.33 -7.33 -16.88
N SER A 165 -9.11 -7.24 -18.19
CA SER A 165 -8.58 -6.04 -18.86
C SER A 165 -7.23 -5.56 -18.29
N GLY A 166 -6.40 -6.48 -17.82
CA GLY A 166 -5.10 -6.18 -17.22
C GLY A 166 -4.01 -5.78 -18.21
N ALA A 167 -4.27 -5.88 -19.53
CA ALA A 167 -3.31 -5.51 -20.57
C ALA A 167 -2.79 -4.06 -20.44
N VAL A 168 -3.62 -3.17 -19.88
CA VAL A 168 -3.26 -1.78 -19.54
C VAL A 168 -2.04 -1.67 -18.61
N LEU A 169 -1.71 -2.72 -17.85
CA LEU A 169 -0.59 -2.74 -16.91
C LEU A 169 0.79 -2.89 -17.60
N TRP A 170 0.85 -3.29 -18.87
CA TRP A 170 2.12 -3.49 -19.59
C TRP A 170 2.09 -3.06 -21.07
N GLN A 171 0.99 -2.47 -21.52
CA GLN A 171 0.92 -1.82 -22.81
C GLN A 171 1.16 -0.33 -22.60
N THR A 172 2.28 0.17 -23.12
CA THR A 172 2.49 1.61 -23.34
C THR A 172 1.82 1.96 -24.65
N GLU A 173 0.87 2.91 -24.63
CA GLU A 173 0.44 3.58 -25.87
C GLU A 173 1.62 4.21 -26.62
#